data_AF-A0A2N2IUI9-F1
#
_entry.id   AF-A0A2N2IUI9-F1
#
_cell.length_a   1.000
_cell.length_b   1.000
_cell.length_c   1.000
_cell.angle_alpha   90.00
_cell.angle_beta   90.00
_cell.angle_gamma   90.00
#
_symmetry.space_group_name_H-M   'P 1'
#
loop_
_entity.id
_entity.type
_entity.pdbx_description
1 polymer ?
#
loop_
_entity_poly.entity_id
_entity_poly.type
_entity_poly.pdbx_seq_one_letter_code
_entity_poly.pdbx_strand_id
1 'polypeptide(L)' 'MREIYRDYVNAKRQCNESTSAITEASLAQSLRGSADKLSEKHKGRRIDYEVVIKDGRAVLKPVVKS' A
#
# COMPACT_ATOMS: atom_id res chain seq x y z
N MET A 1 -9.49 -2.32 -4.03
CA MET A 1 -8.88 -3.03 -2.87
C MET A 1 -8.25 -4.35 -3.29
N ARG A 2 -9.02 -5.29 -3.85
CA ARG A 2 -8.51 -6.60 -4.31
C ARG A 2 -7.36 -6.49 -5.33
N GLU A 3 -7.43 -5.51 -6.24
CA GLU A 3 -6.38 -5.26 -7.22
C GLU A 3 -5.06 -4.80 -6.57
N ILE A 4 -5.09 -3.76 -5.73
CA ILE A 4 -3.90 -3.29 -4.99
C ILE A 4 -3.27 -4.41 -4.16
N TYR A 5 -4.09 -5.26 -3.51
CA TYR A 5 -3.57 -6.42 -2.80
C TYR A 5 -2.84 -7.39 -3.74
N ARG A 6 -3.46 -7.74 -4.88
CA ARG A 6 -2.86 -8.64 -5.87
C ARG A 6 -1.55 -8.07 -6.41
N ASP A 7 -1.53 -6.78 -6.76
CA ASP A 7 -0.32 -6.09 -7.22
C ASP A 7 0.75 -6.05 -6.15
N TYR A 8 0.39 -5.79 -4.89
CA TYR A 8 1.33 -5.75 -3.76
C TYR A 8 1.95 -7.13 -3.48
N VAL A 9 1.13 -8.19 -3.46
CA VAL A 9 1.60 -9.57 -3.27
C VAL A 9 2.48 -10.01 -4.45
N ASN A 10 2.10 -9.67 -5.68
CA ASN A 10 2.93 -9.97 -6.85
C ASN A 10 4.27 -9.21 -6.82
N ALA A 11 4.25 -7.92 -6.46
CA ALA A 11 5.47 -7.13 -6.30
C ALA A 11 6.37 -7.70 -5.20
N LYS A 12 5.80 -8.09 -4.04
CA LYS A 12 6.54 -8.76 -2.96
C LYS A 12 7.16 -10.07 -3.41
N ARG A 13 6.42 -10.90 -4.16
CA ARG A 13 6.97 -12.14 -4.75
C ARG A 13 8.12 -11.87 -5.71
N GLN A 14 7.99 -10.86 -6.58
CA GLN A 14 9.07 -10.45 -7.49
C GLN A 14 10.32 -9.97 -6.73
N CYS A 15 10.12 -9.36 -5.57
CA CYS A 15 11.17 -8.91 -4.67
C CYS A 15 11.78 -10.00 -3.78
N ASN A 16 11.35 -11.27 -3.93
CA ASN A 16 11.70 -12.36 -3.01
C ASN A 16 11.36 -12.05 -1.53
N GLU A 17 10.31 -11.25 -1.29
CA GLU A 17 9.84 -10.95 0.06
C GLU A 17 8.74 -11.90 0.53
N SER A 18 8.72 -12.17 1.83
CA SER A 18 7.72 -13.03 2.47
C SER A 18 6.31 -12.46 2.37
N THR A 19 5.47 -13.08 1.53
CA THR A 19 4.04 -12.77 1.43
C THR A 19 3.18 -13.53 2.44
N SER A 20 3.74 -14.51 3.14
CA SER A 20 3.00 -15.40 4.06
C SER A 20 2.36 -14.67 5.24
N ALA A 21 2.90 -13.52 5.65
CA ALA A 21 2.34 -12.68 6.71
C ALA A 21 1.37 -11.60 6.17
N ILE A 22 1.23 -11.47 4.85
CA ILE A 22 0.46 -10.39 4.22
C ILE A 22 -0.92 -10.93 3.89
N THR A 23 -1.88 -10.65 4.75
CA THR A 23 -3.30 -10.92 4.49
C THR A 23 -3.99 -9.67 3.92
N GLU A 24 -5.05 -9.85 3.13
CA GLU A 24 -5.88 -8.73 2.65
C GLU A 24 -6.34 -7.83 3.82
N ALA A 25 -6.71 -8.45 4.95
CA ALA A 25 -7.19 -7.74 6.14
C ALA A 25 -6.09 -6.88 6.79
N SER A 26 -4.91 -7.44 7.06
CA SER A 26 -3.80 -6.69 7.67
C SER A 26 -3.29 -5.57 6.75
N LEU A 27 -3.27 -5.82 5.44
CA LEU A 27 -2.92 -4.80 4.45
C LEU A 27 -3.95 -3.68 4.43
N ALA A 28 -5.25 -4.02 4.40
CA ALA A 28 -6.33 -3.06 4.39
C ALA A 28 -6.35 -2.18 5.65
N GLN A 29 -6.10 -2.80 6.82
CA GLN A 29 -6.01 -2.07 8.09
C GLN A 29 -4.83 -1.09 8.09
N SER A 30 -3.66 -1.53 7.62
CA SER A 30 -2.46 -0.69 7.55
C SER A 30 -2.64 0.47 6.57
N LEU A 31 -3.25 0.20 5.41
CA LEU A 31 -3.57 1.21 4.40
C LEU A 31 -4.56 2.24 4.91
N ARG A 32 -5.66 1.82 5.56
CA ARG A 32 -6.64 2.75 6.15
C ARG A 32 -6.01 3.61 7.24
N GLY A 33 -5.27 3.02 8.17
CA GLY A 33 -4.62 3.78 9.24
C GLY A 33 -3.57 4.77 8.73
N SER A 34 -2.86 4.42 7.66
CA SER A 34 -1.94 5.33 6.99
C SER A 34 -2.68 6.42 6.21
N ALA A 35 -3.79 6.08 5.56
CA ALA A 35 -4.59 7.01 4.76
C ALA A 35 -5.23 8.08 5.64
N ASP A 36 -5.71 7.69 6.81
CA ASP A 36 -6.30 8.58 7.81
C ASP A 36 -5.28 9.63 8.27
N LYS A 37 -4.10 9.18 8.73
CA LYS A 37 -2.99 10.06 9.13
C LYS A 37 -2.52 10.99 8.00
N LEU A 38 -2.41 10.48 6.77
CA LEU A 38 -2.02 11.31 5.63
C LEU A 38 -3.14 12.27 5.21
N SER A 39 -4.40 11.85 5.27
CA SER A 39 -5.56 12.68 4.99
C SER A 39 -5.60 13.88 5.92
N GLU A 40 -5.42 13.66 7.23
CA GLU A 40 -5.32 14.75 8.22
C GLU A 40 -4.19 15.72 7.85
N LYS A 41 -3.00 15.19 7.53
CA LYS A 41 -1.83 16.00 7.14
C LYS A 41 -2.02 16.76 5.82
N HIS A 42 -2.82 16.22 4.90
CA HIS A 42 -3.09 16.79 3.59
C HIS A 42 -4.45 17.50 3.49
N LYS A 43 -5.07 17.88 4.63
CA LYS A 43 -6.33 18.63 4.71
C LYS A 43 -7.54 17.90 4.09
N GLY A 44 -7.69 16.60 4.36
CA GLY A 44 -8.82 15.80 3.89
C GLY A 44 -8.73 15.39 2.42
N ARG A 45 -7.56 15.53 1.78
CA ARG A 45 -7.38 15.11 0.40
C ARG A 45 -7.43 13.60 0.29
N ARG A 46 -8.01 13.12 -0.81
CA ARG A 46 -8.09 11.69 -1.11
C ARG A 46 -6.70 11.13 -1.31
N ILE A 47 -6.34 10.15 -0.48
CA ILE A 47 -5.09 9.41 -0.56
C ILE A 47 -5.36 8.11 -1.30
N ASP A 48 -4.79 7.97 -2.49
CA ASP A 48 -4.73 6.70 -3.21
C ASP A 48 -3.36 6.04 -2.95
N TYR A 49 -3.24 4.75 -3.29
CA TYR A 49 -2.02 3.99 -3.10
C TYR A 49 -1.59 3.30 -4.38
N GLU A 50 -0.32 3.43 -4.70
CA GLU A 50 0.33 2.68 -5.76
C GLU A 50 1.37 1.73 -5.18
N VAL A 51 1.46 0.55 -5.77
CA VAL A 51 2.50 -0.43 -5.48
C VAL A 51 3.71 -0.08 -6.33
N VAL A 52 4.84 0.22 -5.69
CA VAL A 52 6.09 0.50 -6.40
C VAL A 52 7.19 -0.42 -5.85
N ILE A 53 8.10 -0.82 -6.74
CA ILE A 53 9.30 -1.55 -6.36
C ILE A 53 10.37 -0.49 -6.07
N LYS A 54 10.84 -0.42 -4.82
CA LYS A 54 11.93 0.48 -4.44
C LYS A 54 12.99 -0.34 -3.72
N ASP A 55 14.23 -0.25 -4.18
CA ASP A 55 15.37 -0.94 -3.53
C ASP A 55 15.17 -2.47 -3.47
N GLY A 56 14.61 -3.03 -4.54
CA GLY A 56 14.28 -4.47 -4.60
C GLY A 56 13.19 -4.90 -3.62
N ARG A 57 12.40 -3.96 -3.06
CA ARG A 57 11.31 -4.22 -2.12
C ARG A 57 10.01 -3.60 -2.59
N ALA A 58 8.92 -4.32 -2.39
CA ALA A 58 7.59 -3.80 -2.74
C ALA A 58 7.11 -2.88 -1.61
N VAL A 59 6.88 -1.61 -1.96
CA VAL A 59 6.42 -0.58 -1.05
C VAL A 59 5.14 0.05 -1.57
N LEU A 60 4.23 0.39 -0.66
CA LEU A 60 3.01 1.14 -0.97
C LEU A 60 3.33 2.63 -0.88
N LYS A 61 3.25 3.33 -1.99
CA LYS A 61 3.45 4.78 -2.06
C LYS A 61 2.08 5.47 -2.01
N PRO A 62 1.83 6.33 -1.01
CA PRO A 62 0.63 7.14 -1.01
C PRO A 62 0.73 8.23 -2.08
N VAL A 63 -0.32 8.40 -2.85
CA VAL A 63 -0.45 9.40 -3.90
C VAL A 63 -1.61 10.31 -3.52
N VAL A 64 -1.31 11.58 -3.28
CA VAL A 64 -2.33 12.59 -2.96
C VAL A 64 -2.99 12.99 -4.27
N LYS A 65 -4.26 12.61 -4.46
CA LYS A 65 -5.05 13.11 -5.58
C LYS A 65 -5.42 14.56 -5.29
N SER A 66 -5.17 15.42 -6.28
CA SER A 66 -5.34 16.87 -6.11
C SER A 66 -6.78 17.31 -6.15
#